data_AF-A0A7Y2IQ82-F1
#
_entry.id   AF-A0A7Y2IQ82-F1
#
_cell.length_a   1.000
_cell.length_b   1.000
_cell.length_c   1.000
_cell.angle_alpha   90.00
_cell.angle_beta   90.00
_cell.angle_gamma   90.00
#
_symmetry.space_group_name_H-M   'P 1'
#
loop_
_entity.id
_entity.type
_entity.pdbx_description
1 polymer ?
#
loop_
_entity_poly.entity_id
_entity_poly.type
_entity_poly.pdbx_seq_one_letter_code
_entity_poly.pdbx_strand_id
1 'polypeptide(L)' 'MEVREVAAFNVEEFVARFRERAQAVKDRGIPPVEGEARRAFIKHAENDYMDFSLVAGAVASVEDEHLVLRIPLS' A
#
# COMPACT_ATOMS: atom_id res chain seq x y z
N MET A 1 -11.39 -28.08 8.88
CA MET A 1 -10.95 -26.68 8.84
C MET A 1 -10.79 -26.34 7.37
N GLU A 2 -11.69 -25.52 6.83
CA GLU A 2 -11.74 -25.21 5.40
C GLU A 2 -10.54 -24.32 5.06
N VAL A 3 -9.58 -24.86 4.30
CA VAL A 3 -8.47 -24.07 3.76
C VAL A 3 -9.05 -23.28 2.60
N ARG A 4 -9.40 -22.02 2.84
CA ARG A 4 -9.74 -21.10 1.75
C ARG A 4 -8.45 -20.81 0.99
N GLU A 5 -8.43 -21.15 -0.30
CA GLU A 5 -7.36 -20.78 -1.21
C GLU A 5 -7.37 -19.26 -1.34
N VAL A 6 -6.54 -18.59 -0.54
CA VAL A 6 -6.28 -17.16 -0.69
C VAL A 6 -5.48 -17.04 -1.98
N ALA A 7 -6.04 -16.38 -3.00
CA ALA A 7 -5.29 -16.03 -4.20
C ALA A 7 -3.92 -15.48 -3.79
N ALA A 8 -2.84 -16.04 -4.32
CA ALA A 8 -1.49 -15.76 -3.85
C ALA A 8 -1.21 -14.25 -3.86
N PHE A 9 -1.13 -13.64 -2.67
CA PHE A 9 -0.86 -12.22 -2.52
C PHE A 9 0.57 -11.92 -2.96
N ASN A 10 0.74 -11.06 -3.96
CA ASN A 10 2.07 -10.69 -4.46
C ASN A 10 2.71 -9.64 -3.56
N VAL A 11 3.56 -10.09 -2.64
CA VAL A 11 4.27 -9.23 -1.67
C VAL A 11 5.24 -8.28 -2.38
N GLU A 12 5.91 -8.71 -3.45
CA GLU A 12 6.89 -7.87 -4.15
C GLU A 12 6.21 -6.68 -4.82
N GLU A 13 5.08 -6.93 -5.49
CA GLU A 13 4.28 -5.89 -6.13
C GLU A 13 3.69 -4.92 -5.09
N PHE A 14 3.20 -5.42 -3.96
CA PHE A 14 2.71 -4.61 -2.85
C PHE A 14 3.80 -3.65 -2.33
N VAL A 15 5.00 -4.16 -2.06
CA VAL A 15 6.12 -3.33 -1.60
C VAL A 15 6.58 -2.35 -2.69
N ALA A 16 6.56 -2.74 -3.96
CA ALA A 16 6.90 -1.86 -5.08
C ALA A 16 5.95 -0.65 -5.15
N ARG A 17 4.64 -0.85 -5.01
CA ARG A 17 3.65 0.24 -4.99
C ARG A 17 3.91 1.25 -3.87
N PHE A 18 4.25 0.78 -2.66
CA PHE A 18 4.64 1.67 -1.56
C PHE A 18 5.89 2.50 -1.87
N ARG A 19 6.91 1.89 -2.48
CA ARG A 19 8.14 2.61 -2.87
C ARG A 19 7.85 3.68 -3.92
N GLU A 20 7.08 3.33 -4.95
CA GLU A 20 6.65 4.27 -5.99
C GLU A 20 5.86 5.42 -5.39
N ARG A 21 4.95 5.13 -4.45
CA ARG A 21 4.15 6.15 -3.79
C ARG A 21 5.00 7.08 -2.92
N ALA A 22 5.96 6.54 -2.17
CA ALA A 22 6.86 7.36 -1.36
C ALA A 22 7.69 8.31 -2.23
N GLN A 23 8.23 7.81 -3.35
CA GLN A 23 9.00 8.63 -4.30
C GLN A 23 8.11 9.70 -4.94
N ALA A 24 6.90 9.33 -5.36
CA ALA A 24 5.91 10.26 -5.88
C ALA A 24 5.56 11.38 -4.89
N VAL A 25 5.34 11.07 -3.62
CA VAL A 25 5.06 12.09 -2.58
C VAL A 25 6.25 13.02 -2.38
N LYS A 26 7.47 12.49 -2.42
CA LYS A 26 8.70 13.27 -2.28
C LYS A 26 8.90 14.25 -3.45
N ASP A 27 8.63 13.82 -4.68
CA ASP A 27 8.88 14.61 -5.89
C ASP A 27 7.78 15.64 -6.17
N ARG A 28 6.54 15.32 -5.83
CA ARG A 28 5.35 16.14 -6.09
C ARG A 28 5.16 17.11 -4.93
N GLY A 29 5.97 18.16 -4.85
CA GLY A 29 5.86 19.16 -3.78
C GLY A 29 4.43 19.71 -3.56
N ILE A 30 3.61 19.79 -4.62
CA ILE A 30 2.18 20.13 -4.56
C ILE A 30 1.38 19.13 -5.40
N PRO A 31 0.18 18.68 -4.95
CA PRO A 31 -0.69 17.82 -5.76
C PRO A 31 -1.10 18.48 -7.09
N PRO A 32 -1.22 17.70 -8.17
CA PRO A 32 -1.68 18.23 -9.46
C PRO A 32 -3.12 18.73 -9.37
N VAL A 33 -3.33 19.97 -9.81
CA VAL A 33 -4.60 20.69 -9.68
C VAL A 33 -5.57 20.45 -10.84
N GLU A 34 -5.08 20.07 -12.02
CA GLU A 34 -5.91 19.81 -13.20
C GLU A 34 -5.21 18.90 -14.24
N GLY A 35 -5.90 18.65 -15.36
CA GLY A 35 -5.33 17.92 -16.50
C GLY A 35 -5.12 16.42 -16.28
N GLU A 36 -4.22 15.84 -17.07
CA GLU A 36 -3.88 14.41 -17.03
C GLU A 36 -3.23 13.99 -15.72
N ALA A 37 -2.37 14.83 -15.16
CA ALA A 37 -1.71 14.57 -13.89
C ALA A 37 -2.71 14.43 -12.74
N ARG A 38 -3.79 15.23 -12.72
CA ARG A 38 -4.86 15.08 -11.73
C ARG A 38 -5.63 13.77 -11.89
N ARG A 39 -5.94 13.37 -13.13
CA ARG A 39 -6.64 12.09 -13.39
C ARG A 39 -5.81 10.89 -12.94
N ALA A 40 -4.52 10.89 -13.26
CA ALA A 40 -3.59 9.86 -12.79
C ALA A 40 -3.51 9.85 -11.26
N PHE A 41 -3.42 11.02 -10.62
CA PHE A 41 -3.40 11.14 -9.16
C PHE A 41 -4.63 10.52 -8.49
N ILE A 42 -5.83 10.75 -9.04
CA ILE A 42 -7.08 10.15 -8.53
C ILE A 42 -7.04 8.63 -8.68
N LYS A 43 -6.61 8.12 -9.84
CA LYS A 43 -6.51 6.67 -10.06
C LYS A 43 -5.54 5.99 -9.09
N HIS A 44 -4.43 6.64 -8.77
CA HIS A 44 -3.49 6.14 -7.77
C HIS A 44 -4.08 6.15 -6.35
N ALA A 45 -4.97 7.10 -6.05
CA ALA A 45 -5.57 7.20 -4.72
C ALA A 45 -6.41 5.97 -4.34
N GLU A 46 -7.02 5.29 -5.31
CA GLU A 46 -7.74 4.03 -5.07
C GLU A 46 -6.78 2.92 -4.61
N ASN A 47 -5.65 2.76 -5.29
CA ASN A 47 -4.61 1.79 -4.90
C ASN A 47 -3.99 2.15 -3.54
N ASP A 48 -3.68 3.43 -3.33
CA ASP A 48 -3.15 3.92 -2.06
C ASP A 48 -4.10 3.60 -0.90
N TYR A 49 -5.41 3.82 -1.11
CA TYR A 49 -6.42 3.51 -0.11
C TYR A 49 -6.45 2.02 0.26
N MET A 50 -6.40 1.13 -0.74
CA MET A 50 -6.34 -0.31 -0.48
C MET A 50 -5.07 -0.68 0.29
N ASP A 51 -3.91 -0.19 -0.17
CA ASP A 51 -2.62 -0.50 0.43
C ASP A 51 -2.52 0.02 1.89
N PHE A 52 -3.04 1.21 2.16
CA PHE A 52 -3.12 1.75 3.53
C PHE A 52 -4.11 1.00 4.41
N SER A 53 -5.24 0.56 3.86
CA SER A 53 -6.24 -0.21 4.60
C SER A 53 -5.69 -1.57 5.05
N LEU A 54 -4.90 -2.22 4.19
CA LEU A 54 -4.22 -3.48 4.54
C LEU A 54 -3.23 -3.29 5.69
N VAL A 55 -2.38 -2.26 5.61
CA VAL A 55 -1.43 -1.93 6.68
C VAL A 55 -2.15 -1.54 7.98
N ALA A 56 -3.23 -0.76 7.90
CA ALA A 56 -4.01 -0.35 9.07
C ALA A 56 -4.69 -1.52 9.78
N GLY A 57 -5.04 -2.59 9.06
CA GLY A 57 -5.59 -3.83 9.63
C GLY A 57 -4.54 -4.78 10.22
N ALA A 58 -3.25 -4.44 10.16
CA ALA A 58 -2.20 -5.31 10.65
C ALA A 58 -2.18 -5.38 12.19
N VAL A 59 -1.77 -6.54 12.70
CA VAL A 59 -1.34 -6.65 14.11
C VAL A 59 0.14 -6.31 14.18
N ALA A 60 0.48 -5.30 14.99
CA ALA A 60 1.85 -4.82 15.16
C ALA A 60 2.57 -5.49 16.34
N SER A 61 3.85 -5.80 16.16
CA SER A 61 4.81 -6.16 17.23
C SER A 61 6.15 -5.46 16.98
N VAL A 62 6.97 -5.34 18.03
CA VAL A 62 8.37 -4.89 17.91
C VAL A 62 9.26 -6.08 18.26
N GLU A 63 10.11 -6.48 17.32
CA GLU A 63 10.97 -7.68 17.40
C GLU A 63 12.37 -7.29 16.91
N ASP A 64 13.42 -7.59 17.68
CA ASP A 64 14.82 -7.30 17.33
C ASP A 64 15.05 -5.86 16.80
N GLU A 65 14.46 -4.85 17.45
CA GLU A 65 14.48 -3.43 17.04
C GLU A 65 13.73 -3.09 15.73
N HIS A 66 12.92 -4.01 15.20
CA HIS A 66 12.10 -3.83 13.99
C HIS A 66 10.60 -3.78 14.31
N LEU A 67 9.86 -2.94 13.59
CA LEU A 67 8.39 -3.01 13.54
C LEU A 67 7.96 -4.15 12.61
N VAL A 68 7.27 -5.14 13.17
CA VAL A 68 6.68 -6.26 12.42
C VAL A 68 5.18 -6.02 12.29
N LEU A 69 4.69 -6.02 11.05
CA LEU A 69 3.27 -5.87 10.73
C LEU A 69 2.73 -7.17 10.15
N ARG A 70 1.85 -7.83 10.91
CA ARG A 70 1.19 -9.07 10.49
C ARG A 70 -0.17 -8.75 9.89
N ILE A 71 -0.26 -8.77 8.56
CA ILE A 71 -1.47 -8.47 7.80
C ILE A 71 -2.28 -9.76 7.59
N PRO A 72 -3.56 -9.82 8.00
CA PRO A 72 -4.43 -10.95 7.68
C PRO A 72 -4.79 -10.93 6.18
N LEU A 73 -4.69 -12.09 5.52
CA LEU A 73 -4.99 -12.23 4.09
C LEU A 73 -6.27 -13.04 3.81
N SER A 74 -7.04 -13.39 4.85
CA SER A 74 -8.17 -14.34 4.79
C SER A 74 -9.42 -13.81 5.44
#